data_AF-A0A146LHQ4-F1
#
_entry.id   AF-A0A146LHQ4-F1
#
_cell.length_a   1.000
_cell.length_b   1.000
_cell.length_c   1.000
_cell.angle_alpha   90.00
_cell.angle_beta   90.00
_cell.angle_gamma   90.00
#
_symmetry.space_group_name_H-M   'P 1'
#
loop_
_entity.id
_entity.type
_entity.pdbx_description
1 polymer ?
#
loop_
_entity_poly.entity_id
_entity_poly.type
_entity_poly.pdbx_seq_one_letter_code
_entity_poly.pdbx_strand_id
1 'polypeptide(L)'
;MSNAIQQPEFNLSMLTGFIPLAIVFILPRVGVDVKNPDIAIFLRLIFGAYMLLSLFVYKSLIMKRVEERREELTSKTVIYINESGDVSESSFYDYDTEQINKAVKALFMSGLISGAIHFIFNINQGLAVVPITGVIALLTSPLVKMYIFNDQTIVRPFKENKSSLLSSFFNVEDDSEKKISEYKKLKSQERNQEGSDTSKTK
;
A
#
# COMPACT_ATOMS: atom_id res chain seq x y z
N MET A 1 40.97 12.15 -8.98
CA MET A 1 39.90 11.30 -8.39
C MET A 1 38.95 12.23 -7.66
N SER A 2 37.79 12.50 -8.26
CA SER A 2 36.77 13.39 -7.71
C SER A 2 35.87 12.55 -6.79
N ASN A 3 35.87 12.84 -5.50
CA ASN A 3 34.87 12.30 -4.57
C ASN A 3 33.55 12.99 -4.89
N ALA A 4 32.66 12.29 -5.59
CA ALA A 4 31.30 12.74 -5.78
C ALA A 4 30.65 12.85 -4.40
N ILE A 5 30.29 14.07 -4.01
CA ILE A 5 29.53 14.34 -2.80
C ILE A 5 28.15 13.71 -3.03
N GLN A 6 27.90 12.56 -2.39
CA GLN A 6 26.61 11.90 -2.39
C GLN A 6 25.61 12.86 -1.74
N GLN A 7 24.76 13.47 -2.55
CA GLN A 7 23.70 14.33 -2.04
C GLN A 7 22.74 13.46 -1.22
N PRO A 8 22.33 13.90 -0.02
CA PRO A 8 21.40 13.13 0.79
C PRO A 8 20.07 13.02 0.03
N GLU A 9 19.69 11.80 -0.34
CA GLU A 9 18.37 11.57 -0.93
C GLU A 9 17.31 11.80 0.14
N PHE A 10 16.45 12.78 -0.09
CA PHE A 10 15.36 13.08 0.82
C PHE A 10 14.36 11.92 0.81
N ASN A 11 14.43 11.07 1.83
CA ASN A 11 13.57 9.91 1.94
C ASN A 11 12.21 10.31 2.51
N LEU A 12 11.24 10.52 1.62
CA LEU A 12 9.87 10.90 1.99
C LEU A 12 9.24 9.90 2.97
N SER A 13 9.68 8.63 2.97
CA SER A 13 9.22 7.59 3.89
C SER A 13 9.50 7.94 5.35
N MET A 14 10.68 8.52 5.65
CA MET A 14 11.02 8.95 7.01
C MET A 14 10.11 10.10 7.46
N LEU A 15 9.77 11.03 6.57
CA LEU A 15 8.91 12.16 6.88
C LEU A 15 7.49 11.70 7.26
N THR A 16 6.96 10.68 6.59
CA THR A 16 5.59 10.16 6.83
C THR A 16 5.32 9.78 8.29
N GLY A 17 6.32 9.26 9.01
CA GLY A 17 6.18 8.91 10.43
C GLY A 17 6.06 10.13 11.35
N PHE A 18 6.67 11.26 10.98
CA PHE A 18 6.63 12.49 11.78
C PHE A 18 5.44 13.39 11.46
N ILE A 19 4.80 13.23 10.30
CA ILE A 19 3.65 14.04 9.88
C ILE A 19 2.49 14.00 10.91
N PRO A 20 2.03 12.83 11.41
CA PRO A 20 1.00 12.77 12.45
C PRO A 20 1.33 13.62 13.67
N LEU A 21 2.57 13.49 14.16
CA LEU A 21 3.04 14.20 15.34
C LEU A 21 3.09 15.70 15.08
N ALA A 22 3.64 16.10 13.93
CA ALA A 22 3.70 17.49 13.50
C ALA A 22 2.31 18.11 13.44
N ILE A 23 1.32 17.44 12.84
CA ILE A 23 -0.06 17.93 12.76
C ILE A 23 -0.64 18.15 14.16
N VAL A 24 -0.49 17.19 15.08
CA VAL A 24 -1.01 17.30 16.45
C VAL A 24 -0.39 18.48 17.21
N PHE A 25 0.89 18.76 17.01
CA PHE A 25 1.56 19.90 17.67
C PHE A 25 1.34 21.24 16.97
N ILE A 26 1.15 21.25 15.65
CA ILE A 26 0.97 22.48 14.86
C ILE A 26 -0.46 22.99 14.98
N LEU A 27 -1.47 22.12 14.98
CA LEU A 27 -2.88 22.55 15.01
C LEU A 27 -3.20 23.52 16.16
N PRO A 28 -2.82 23.25 17.43
CA PRO A 28 -3.06 24.19 18.52
C PRO A 28 -2.26 25.50 18.36
N ARG A 29 -1.05 25.44 17.78
CA ARG A 29 -0.21 26.64 17.57
C ARG A 29 -0.74 27.58 16.49
N VAL A 30 -1.43 27.04 15.50
CA VAL A 30 -2.09 27.82 14.45
C VAL A 30 -3.44 28.39 14.93
N GLY A 31 -3.82 28.13 16.19
CA GLY A 31 -5.06 28.63 16.79
C GLY A 31 -6.29 27.79 16.43
N VAL A 32 -6.09 26.56 15.92
CA VAL A 32 -7.18 25.61 15.70
C VAL A 32 -7.56 25.01 17.04
N ASP A 33 -8.59 25.57 17.68
CA ASP A 33 -9.16 24.97 18.88
C ASP A 33 -10.01 23.75 18.50
N VAL A 34 -9.38 22.58 18.54
CA VAL A 34 -10.03 21.29 18.30
C VAL A 34 -11.17 20.99 19.28
N LYS A 35 -11.37 21.77 20.35
CA LYS A 35 -12.53 21.64 21.26
C LYS A 35 -13.74 22.43 20.77
N ASN A 36 -13.56 23.38 19.84
CA ASN A 36 -14.68 24.14 19.29
C ASN A 36 -15.60 23.21 18.47
N PRO A 37 -16.92 23.19 18.74
CA PRO A 37 -17.88 22.34 18.02
C PRO A 37 -17.91 22.61 16.51
N ASP A 38 -17.70 23.84 16.07
CA ASP A 38 -17.71 24.20 14.65
C ASP A 38 -16.53 23.57 13.90
N ILE A 39 -15.35 23.61 14.52
CA ILE A 39 -14.13 22.97 14.00
C ILE A 39 -14.30 21.45 13.98
N ALA A 40 -14.92 20.87 15.00
CA ALA A 40 -15.17 19.43 15.06
C ALA A 40 -16.11 18.97 13.92
N ILE A 41 -17.15 19.74 13.60
CA ILE A 41 -18.03 19.44 12.46
C ILE A 41 -17.25 19.51 11.14
N PHE A 42 -16.45 20.54 10.96
CA PHE A 42 -15.62 20.70 9.77
C PHE A 42 -14.65 19.53 9.58
N LEU A 43 -13.97 19.09 10.65
CA LEU A 43 -13.07 17.93 10.61
C LEU A 43 -13.81 16.63 10.23
N ARG A 44 -15.05 16.45 10.68
CA ARG A 44 -15.88 15.28 10.29
C ARG A 44 -16.20 15.31 8.80
N LEU A 45 -16.49 16.49 8.24
CA LEU A 45 -16.76 16.65 6.81
C LEU A 45 -15.52 16.35 5.97
N ILE A 46 -14.35 16.87 6.36
CA ILE A 46 -13.08 16.57 5.69
C ILE A 46 -12.79 15.06 5.75
N PHE A 47 -12.92 14.46 6.92
CA PHE A 47 -12.70 13.03 7.11
C PHE A 47 -13.63 12.19 6.23
N GLY A 48 -14.94 12.50 6.23
CA GLY A 48 -15.91 11.83 5.38
C GLY A 48 -15.61 12.01 3.89
N ALA A 49 -15.28 13.23 3.46
CA ALA A 49 -14.91 13.53 2.08
C ALA A 49 -13.66 12.76 1.65
N TYR A 50 -12.63 12.67 2.50
CA TYR A 50 -11.43 11.87 2.24
C TYR A 50 -11.74 10.39 2.10
N MET A 51 -12.57 9.82 2.98
CA MET A 51 -12.96 8.41 2.91
C MET A 51 -13.68 8.09 1.60
N LEU A 52 -14.62 8.95 1.19
CA LEU A 52 -15.34 8.82 -0.08
C LEU A 52 -14.40 8.98 -1.28
N LEU A 53 -13.51 9.97 -1.26
CA LEU A 53 -12.52 10.20 -2.31
C LEU A 53 -11.59 9.00 -2.48
N SER A 54 -11.10 8.44 -1.37
CA SER A 54 -10.17 7.31 -1.40
C SER A 54 -10.85 6.05 -1.92
N LEU A 55 -12.10 5.79 -1.50
CA LEU A 55 -12.91 4.71 -2.06
C LEU A 55 -13.15 4.90 -3.56
N PHE A 56 -13.49 6.12 -3.98
CA PHE A 56 -13.69 6.44 -5.39
C PHE A 56 -12.42 6.19 -6.22
N VAL A 57 -11.25 6.60 -5.74
CA VAL A 57 -9.98 6.38 -6.44
C VAL A 57 -9.71 4.88 -6.59
N TYR A 58 -9.77 4.09 -5.51
CA TYR A 58 -9.49 2.65 -5.58
C TYR A 58 -10.52 1.86 -6.39
N LYS A 59 -11.83 2.04 -6.10
CA LYS A 59 -12.89 1.22 -6.68
C LYS A 59 -13.37 1.70 -8.05
N SER A 60 -13.34 3.00 -8.33
CA SER A 60 -13.83 3.52 -9.61
C SER A 60 -12.69 3.77 -10.59
N LEU A 61 -11.62 4.47 -10.20
CA LEU A 61 -10.56 4.83 -11.14
C LEU A 61 -9.60 3.65 -11.39
N ILE A 62 -9.01 3.10 -10.33
CA ILE A 62 -7.98 2.05 -10.48
C ILE A 62 -8.61 0.75 -10.97
N MET A 63 -9.69 0.27 -10.34
CA MET A 63 -10.33 -0.99 -10.74
C MET A 63 -10.78 -0.98 -12.21
N LYS A 64 -11.32 0.15 -12.70
CA LYS A 64 -11.71 0.29 -14.11
C LYS A 64 -10.50 0.16 -15.04
N ARG A 65 -9.37 0.79 -14.69
CA ARG A 65 -8.12 0.69 -15.47
C ARG A 65 -7.51 -0.71 -15.43
N VAL A 66 -7.69 -1.45 -14.33
CA VAL A 66 -7.29 -2.87 -14.24
C VAL A 66 -8.15 -3.72 -15.18
N GLU A 67 -9.47 -3.52 -15.16
CA GLU A 67 -10.39 -4.28 -16.02
C GLU A 67 -10.16 -3.99 -17.51
N GLU A 68 -9.92 -2.74 -17.88
CA GLU A 68 -9.57 -2.35 -19.26
C GLU A 68 -8.29 -3.04 -19.78
N ARG A 69 -7.38 -3.45 -18.88
CA ARG A 69 -6.13 -4.14 -19.22
C ARG A 69 -6.16 -5.63 -18.88
N ARG A 70 -7.34 -6.20 -18.62
CA ARG A 70 -7.48 -7.57 -18.11
C ARG A 70 -6.77 -8.61 -18.97
N GLU A 71 -6.96 -8.58 -20.28
CA GLU A 71 -6.34 -9.56 -21.21
C GLU A 71 -4.81 -9.56 -21.11
N GLU A 72 -4.19 -8.38 -21.09
CA GLU A 72 -2.74 -8.23 -20.95
C GLU A 72 -2.27 -8.75 -19.58
N LEU A 73 -3.00 -8.42 -18.52
CA LEU A 73 -2.62 -8.74 -17.14
C LEU A 73 -2.81 -10.22 -16.79
N THR A 74 -3.82 -10.88 -17.37
CA THR A 74 -4.03 -12.32 -17.18
C THR A 74 -2.92 -13.16 -17.83
N SER A 75 -2.28 -12.66 -18.89
CA SER A 75 -1.20 -13.37 -19.58
C SER A 75 0.14 -13.41 -18.81
N LYS A 76 0.33 -12.53 -17.82
CA LYS A 76 1.57 -12.39 -17.06
C LYS A 76 1.38 -12.92 -15.64
N THR A 77 2.36 -13.65 -15.12
CA THR A 77 2.32 -14.20 -13.75
C THR A 77 3.32 -13.51 -12.83
N VAL A 78 2.94 -13.36 -11.56
CA VAL A 78 3.77 -12.86 -10.47
C VAL A 78 3.87 -13.92 -9.39
N ILE A 79 5.06 -14.08 -8.83
CA ILE A 79 5.31 -14.92 -7.66
C ILE A 79 5.52 -13.98 -6.47
N TYR A 80 4.75 -14.17 -5.42
CA TYR A 80 4.76 -13.35 -4.21
C TYR A 80 4.52 -14.21 -2.97
N ILE A 81 4.70 -13.61 -1.81
CA ILE A 81 4.33 -14.25 -0.54
C ILE A 81 2.96 -13.71 -0.14
N ASN A 82 2.03 -14.62 0.09
CA ASN A 82 0.68 -14.27 0.53
C ASN A 82 0.66 -13.90 2.02
N GLU A 83 -0.51 -13.50 2.53
CA GLU A 83 -0.68 -13.14 3.95
C GLU A 83 -0.42 -14.32 4.92
N SER A 84 -0.52 -15.57 4.43
CA SER A 84 -0.18 -16.78 5.20
C SER A 84 1.32 -17.05 5.30
N GLY A 85 2.15 -16.30 4.56
CA GLY A 85 3.60 -16.52 4.51
C GLY A 85 4.04 -17.59 3.51
N ASP A 86 3.11 -18.06 2.67
CA ASP A 86 3.35 -19.07 1.63
C ASP A 86 3.65 -18.41 0.28
N VAL A 87 4.50 -19.07 -0.50
CA VAL A 87 4.79 -18.63 -1.87
C VAL A 87 3.58 -18.97 -2.75
N SER A 88 2.99 -17.93 -3.33
CA SER A 88 1.85 -18.02 -4.25
C SER A 88 2.23 -17.46 -5.61
N GLU A 89 1.69 -18.06 -6.66
CA GLU A 89 1.77 -17.57 -8.03
C GLU A 89 0.37 -17.17 -8.49
N SER A 90 0.23 -15.96 -8.99
CA SER A 90 -1.04 -15.46 -9.53
C SER A 90 -0.82 -14.66 -10.80
N SER A 91 -1.89 -14.42 -11.56
CA SER A 91 -1.81 -13.49 -12.68
C SER A 91 -1.64 -12.05 -12.17
N PHE A 92 -1.09 -11.15 -13.00
CA PHE A 92 -1.00 -9.73 -12.60
C PHE A 92 -2.38 -9.14 -12.31
N TYR A 93 -3.42 -9.58 -13.02
CA TYR A 93 -4.79 -9.14 -12.80
C TYR A 93 -5.30 -9.52 -11.40
N ASP A 94 -5.11 -10.79 -11.02
CA ASP A 94 -5.57 -11.29 -9.72
C ASP A 94 -4.79 -10.63 -8.58
N TYR A 95 -3.47 -10.51 -8.75
CA TYR A 95 -2.60 -9.82 -7.80
C TYR A 95 -3.03 -8.36 -7.59
N ASP A 96 -3.21 -7.58 -8.66
CA ASP A 96 -3.56 -6.16 -8.53
C ASP A 96 -4.97 -5.99 -7.92
N THR A 97 -5.91 -6.87 -8.27
CA THR A 97 -7.26 -6.90 -7.69
C THR A 97 -7.22 -7.21 -6.18
N GLU A 98 -6.39 -8.17 -5.78
CA GLU A 98 -6.16 -8.49 -4.37
C GLU A 98 -5.56 -7.29 -3.62
N GLN A 99 -4.55 -6.62 -4.18
CA GLN A 99 -3.93 -5.43 -3.58
C GLN A 99 -4.93 -4.27 -3.43
N ILE A 100 -5.80 -4.05 -4.42
CA ILE A 100 -6.89 -3.06 -4.32
C ILE A 100 -7.85 -3.42 -3.19
N ASN A 101 -8.25 -4.69 -3.07
CA ASN A 101 -9.13 -5.15 -2.01
C ASN A 101 -8.48 -5.02 -0.63
N LYS A 102 -7.17 -5.34 -0.51
CA LYS A 102 -6.38 -5.13 0.72
C LYS A 102 -6.36 -3.66 1.11
N ALA A 103 -6.09 -2.76 0.15
CA ALA A 103 -6.09 -1.31 0.39
C ALA A 103 -7.46 -0.79 0.84
N VAL A 104 -8.55 -1.25 0.21
CA VAL A 104 -9.92 -0.85 0.58
C VAL A 104 -10.31 -1.37 1.96
N LYS A 105 -9.97 -2.62 2.29
CA LYS A 105 -10.17 -3.18 3.65
C LYS A 105 -9.39 -2.38 4.69
N ALA A 106 -8.11 -2.07 4.41
CA ALA A 106 -7.28 -1.28 5.30
C ALA A 106 -7.84 0.13 5.52
N LEU A 107 -8.32 0.79 4.46
CA LEU A 107 -9.01 2.07 4.55
C LEU A 107 -10.25 1.99 5.44
N PHE A 108 -11.10 0.97 5.25
CA PHE A 108 -12.30 0.79 6.07
C PHE A 108 -11.97 0.52 7.54
N MET A 109 -11.00 -0.34 7.82
CA MET A 109 -10.54 -0.62 9.18
C MET A 109 -9.93 0.61 9.85
N SER A 110 -9.12 1.39 9.12
CA SER A 110 -8.61 2.67 9.61
C SER A 110 -9.75 3.62 9.93
N GLY A 111 -10.74 3.73 9.04
CA GLY A 111 -11.90 4.59 9.26
C GLY A 111 -12.73 4.17 10.48
N LEU A 112 -12.92 2.86 10.70
CA LEU A 112 -13.64 2.32 11.85
C LEU A 112 -12.89 2.61 13.15
N ILE A 113 -11.58 2.35 13.19
CA ILE A 113 -10.74 2.61 14.38
C ILE A 113 -10.74 4.10 14.71
N SER A 114 -10.48 4.96 13.71
CA SER A 114 -10.46 6.41 13.91
C SER A 114 -11.83 6.96 14.29
N GLY A 115 -12.90 6.44 13.69
CA GLY A 115 -14.28 6.75 14.04
C GLY A 115 -14.58 6.37 15.50
N ALA A 116 -14.26 5.14 15.90
CA ALA A 116 -14.48 4.66 17.27
C ALA A 116 -13.69 5.51 18.29
N ILE A 117 -12.43 5.84 18.01
CA ILE A 117 -11.63 6.70 18.88
C ILE A 117 -12.27 8.09 19.02
N HIS A 118 -12.74 8.66 17.92
CA HIS A 118 -13.42 9.95 17.92
C HIS A 118 -14.73 9.91 18.72
N PHE A 119 -15.59 8.92 18.50
CA PHE A 119 -16.89 8.84 19.18
C PHE A 119 -16.79 8.46 20.66
N ILE A 120 -15.85 7.59 21.04
CA ILE A 120 -15.70 7.13 22.43
C ILE A 120 -14.90 8.14 23.26
N PHE A 121 -13.79 8.64 22.74
CA PHE A 121 -12.86 9.48 23.50
C PHE A 121 -12.95 10.96 23.19
N ASN A 122 -13.78 11.38 22.22
CA ASN A 122 -13.89 12.77 21.75
C ASN A 122 -12.55 13.38 21.31
N ILE A 123 -11.63 12.55 20.79
CA ILE A 123 -10.32 12.98 20.30
C ILE A 123 -10.44 13.42 18.83
N ASN A 124 -10.65 14.72 18.61
CA ASN A 124 -10.79 15.30 17.26
C ASN A 124 -9.49 15.31 16.43
N GLN A 125 -8.33 15.20 17.08
CA GLN A 125 -7.02 15.24 16.41
C GLN A 125 -6.86 14.12 15.36
N GLY A 126 -7.43 12.94 15.63
CA GLY A 126 -7.41 11.82 14.69
C GLY A 126 -8.11 12.14 13.36
N LEU A 127 -9.21 12.89 13.41
CA LEU A 127 -9.96 13.31 12.22
C LEU A 127 -9.17 14.26 11.32
N ALA A 128 -8.21 15.01 11.88
CA ALA A 128 -7.34 15.90 11.11
C ALA A 128 -6.15 15.16 10.50
N VAL A 129 -5.57 14.20 11.24
CA VAL A 129 -4.38 13.46 10.79
C VAL A 129 -4.72 12.51 9.65
N VAL A 130 -5.78 11.71 9.78
CA VAL A 130 -6.10 10.62 8.84
C VAL A 130 -6.27 11.08 7.39
N PRO A 131 -6.98 12.19 7.08
CA PRO A 131 -7.11 12.66 5.71
C PRO A 131 -5.78 13.07 5.09
N ILE A 132 -4.90 13.72 5.85
CA ILE A 132 -3.62 14.22 5.34
C ILE A 132 -2.68 13.05 5.06
N THR A 133 -2.49 12.17 6.04
CA THR A 133 -1.62 10.99 5.87
C THR A 133 -2.18 10.04 4.83
N GLY A 134 -3.51 9.93 4.78
CA GLY A 134 -4.25 9.12 3.82
C GLY A 134 -4.05 9.57 2.37
N VAL A 135 -4.13 10.87 2.09
CA VAL A 135 -3.86 11.41 0.75
C VAL A 135 -2.42 11.16 0.34
N ILE A 136 -1.46 11.34 1.24
CA ILE A 136 -0.03 11.05 0.96
C ILE A 136 0.15 9.55 0.68
N ALA A 137 -0.43 8.67 1.48
CA ALA A 137 -0.38 7.23 1.28
C ALA A 137 -1.03 6.81 -0.05
N LEU A 138 -2.14 7.45 -0.42
CA LEU A 138 -2.82 7.22 -1.70
C LEU A 138 -1.93 7.64 -2.88
N LEU A 139 -1.38 8.85 -2.86
CA LEU A 139 -0.51 9.36 -3.93
C LEU A 139 0.82 8.59 -4.05
N THR A 140 1.30 8.03 -2.94
CA THR A 140 2.52 7.21 -2.92
C THR A 140 2.28 5.72 -3.20
N SER A 141 1.00 5.30 -3.28
CA SER A 141 0.61 3.91 -3.55
C SER A 141 1.13 3.43 -4.91
N PRO A 142 1.79 2.26 -4.98
CA PRO A 142 2.26 1.67 -6.23
C PRO A 142 1.14 1.51 -7.27
N LEU A 143 -0.07 1.16 -6.83
CA LEU A 143 -1.26 1.02 -7.68
C LEU A 143 -1.65 2.36 -8.33
N VAL A 144 -1.69 3.43 -7.54
CA VAL A 144 -2.01 4.77 -8.04
C VAL A 144 -0.95 5.24 -9.03
N LYS A 145 0.33 5.09 -8.68
CA LYS A 145 1.42 5.47 -9.58
C LYS A 145 1.38 4.70 -10.91
N MET A 146 1.15 3.40 -10.86
CA MET A 146 1.12 2.56 -12.05
C MET A 146 -0.10 2.84 -12.95
N TYR A 147 -1.31 3.00 -12.38
CA TYR A 147 -2.54 3.12 -13.17
C TYR A 147 -3.00 4.56 -13.44
N ILE A 148 -2.71 5.49 -12.54
CA ILE A 148 -3.12 6.90 -12.65
C ILE A 148 -1.97 7.73 -13.22
N PHE A 149 -0.75 7.57 -12.69
CA PHE A 149 0.43 8.31 -13.19
C PHE A 149 1.17 7.60 -14.32
N ASN A 150 0.71 6.42 -14.75
CA ASN A 150 1.32 5.61 -15.81
C ASN A 150 2.81 5.33 -15.58
N ASP A 151 3.23 5.21 -14.31
CA ASP A 151 4.60 4.89 -13.95
C ASP A 151 4.89 3.39 -14.19
N GLN A 152 5.60 3.11 -15.29
CA GLN A 152 5.98 1.75 -15.70
C GLN A 152 7.25 1.25 -15.00
N THR A 153 7.92 2.08 -14.18
CA THR A 153 9.13 1.68 -13.46
C THR A 153 8.81 0.78 -12.26
N ILE A 154 7.55 0.73 -11.86
CA ILE A 154 7.06 -0.05 -10.72
C ILE A 154 6.92 -1.51 -11.11
N VAL A 155 7.72 -2.37 -10.49
CA VAL A 155 7.73 -3.82 -10.72
C VAL A 155 6.86 -4.51 -9.67
N ARG A 156 6.10 -5.52 -10.10
CA ARG A 156 5.36 -6.44 -9.22
C ARG A 156 6.29 -7.60 -8.78
N PRO A 157 6.17 -8.13 -7.56
CA PRO A 157 5.26 -7.71 -6.50
C PRO A 157 5.67 -6.36 -5.90
N PHE A 158 4.70 -5.57 -5.46
CA PHE A 158 4.98 -4.30 -4.80
C PHE A 158 5.71 -4.57 -3.48
N LYS A 159 6.78 -3.82 -3.22
CA LYS A 159 7.40 -3.81 -1.89
C LYS A 159 6.33 -3.36 -0.91
N GLU A 160 5.98 -4.21 0.05
CA GLU A 160 5.06 -3.83 1.10
C GLU A 160 5.71 -2.66 1.86
N ASN A 161 5.21 -1.45 1.65
CA ASN A 161 5.52 -0.34 2.53
C ASN A 161 4.90 -0.69 3.88
N LYS A 162 5.71 -1.26 4.77
CA LYS A 162 5.42 -1.46 6.19
C LYS A 162 5.31 -0.10 6.90
N SER A 163 4.37 0.71 6.45
CA SER A 163 4.03 2.03 6.99
C SER A 163 3.11 1.94 8.21
N SER A 164 2.81 0.72 8.67
CA SER A 164 2.11 0.52 9.93
C SER A 164 3.16 0.46 11.03
N LEU A 165 3.15 1.45 11.93
CA LEU A 165 3.88 1.44 13.20
C LEU A 165 3.64 0.13 13.99
N LEU A 166 2.53 -0.57 13.69
CA LEU A 166 2.18 -1.89 14.19
C LEU A 166 2.99 -3.05 13.57
N SER A 167 3.41 -2.93 12.30
CA SER A 167 4.17 -3.98 11.60
C SER A 167 5.64 -4.08 12.06
N SER A 168 6.20 -2.99 12.60
CA SER A 168 7.54 -3.01 13.22
C SER A 168 7.60 -3.81 14.52
N PHE A 169 6.45 -4.10 15.15
CA PHE A 169 6.37 -5.01 16.31
C PHE A 169 6.38 -6.48 15.91
N PHE A 170 6.10 -6.81 14.65
CA PHE A 170 6.07 -8.18 14.13
C PHE A 170 7.15 -8.32 13.04
N ASN A 171 8.36 -8.68 13.45
CA ASN A 171 9.54 -8.89 12.58
C ASN A 171 9.32 -10.06 11.60
N VAL A 172 9.04 -9.77 10.32
CA VAL A 172 8.78 -10.79 9.27
C VAL A 172 9.68 -10.61 8.02
N GLU A 173 10.72 -9.76 8.07
CA GLU A 173 11.38 -9.26 6.85
C GLU A 173 12.34 -10.25 6.15
N ASP A 174 13.17 -11.01 6.87
CA ASP A 174 14.37 -11.66 6.27
C ASP A 174 14.13 -13.01 5.56
N ASP A 175 12.94 -13.60 5.70
CA ASP A 175 12.65 -14.92 5.11
C ASP A 175 12.00 -14.86 3.72
N SER A 176 11.53 -13.69 3.30
CA SER A 176 10.67 -13.57 2.12
C SER A 176 11.41 -13.77 0.79
N GLU A 177 12.55 -13.09 0.61
CA GLU A 177 13.36 -13.20 -0.60
C GLU A 177 13.97 -14.60 -0.76
N LYS A 178 14.40 -15.21 0.36
CA LYS A 178 14.94 -16.57 0.37
C LYS A 178 13.90 -17.58 -0.13
N LYS A 179 12.68 -17.55 0.43
CA LYS A 179 11.57 -18.43 0.03
C LYS A 179 11.20 -18.29 -1.46
N ILE A 180 11.13 -17.06 -1.98
CA ILE A 180 10.84 -16.83 -3.40
C ILE A 180 11.96 -17.39 -4.28
N SER A 181 13.22 -17.19 -3.89
CA SER A 181 14.37 -17.69 -4.65
C SER A 181 14.43 -19.23 -4.68
N GLU A 182 14.08 -19.87 -3.58
CA GLU A 182 14.02 -21.33 -3.45
C GLU A 182 12.91 -21.92 -4.32
N TYR A 183 11.70 -21.34 -4.26
CA TYR A 183 10.59 -21.75 -5.11
C TYR A 183 10.91 -21.66 -6.61
N LYS A 184 11.55 -20.56 -7.05
CA LYS A 184 11.97 -20.40 -8.45
C LYS A 184 12.98 -21.47 -8.89
N LYS A 185 13.87 -21.90 -7.98
CA LYS A 185 14.83 -22.98 -8.26
C LYS A 185 14.11 -24.33 -8.42
N LEU A 186 13.18 -24.66 -7.51
CA LEU A 186 12.39 -25.90 -7.57
C LEU A 186 11.58 -25.99 -8.87
N LYS A 187 10.84 -24.93 -9.21
CA LYS A 187 10.03 -24.90 -10.45
C LYS A 187 10.87 -24.97 -11.74
N SER A 188 12.13 -24.53 -11.69
CA SER A 188 13.05 -24.65 -12.82
C SER A 188 13.59 -26.07 -12.96
N GLN A 189 13.78 -26.79 -11.85
CA GLN A 189 14.19 -28.19 -11.86
C GLN A 189 13.07 -29.11 -12.39
N GLU A 190 11.82 -28.88 -11.98
CA GLU A 190 10.65 -29.64 -12.45
C GLU A 190 10.49 -29.56 -13.98
N ARG A 191 10.58 -28.36 -14.56
CA ARG A 191 10.48 -28.18 -16.03
C ARG A 191 11.59 -28.89 -16.80
N ASN A 192 12.80 -28.95 -16.23
CA ASN A 192 13.92 -29.65 -16.86
C ASN A 192 13.74 -31.19 -16.81
N GLN A 193 13.02 -31.71 -15.82
CA GLN A 193 12.70 -33.14 -15.72
C GLN A 193 11.58 -33.54 -16.68
N GLU A 194 10.50 -32.77 -16.78
CA GLU A 194 9.41 -33.03 -17.75
C GLU A 194 9.89 -33.00 -19.22
N GLY A 195 10.85 -32.13 -19.53
CA GLY A 195 11.47 -32.08 -20.86
C GLY A 195 12.36 -33.30 -21.18
N SER A 196 12.94 -33.96 -20.17
CA SER A 196 13.78 -35.15 -20.34
C SER A 196 12.95 -36.40 -20.68
N ASP A 197 11.81 -36.59 -20.02
CA ASP A 197 11.02 -37.80 -20.18
C ASP A 197 10.27 -37.86 -21.52
N THR A 198 9.86 -36.70 -22.05
CA THR A 198 9.24 -36.60 -23.38
C THR A 198 10.22 -36.86 -24.53
N SER A 199 11.53 -36.75 -24.31
CA SER A 199 12.54 -37.05 -25.32
C SER A 199 12.87 -38.54 -25.46
N LYS A 200 12.51 -39.39 -24.49
CA LYS A 200 12.80 -40.84 -24.53
C LYS A 200 11.69 -41.68 -25.16
N THR A 201 10.54 -41.07 -25.48
CA THR A 201 9.38 -41.76 -26.06
C THR A 201 9.25 -41.56 -27.58
N LYS A 202 10.28 -41.01 -28.23
CA LYS A 202 10.42 -40.94 -29.69
C LYS A 202 11.64 -41.74 -30.13
#